data_AF-A0A8J4XW49-F1
#
_entry.id   AF-A0A8J4XW49-F1
#
_cell.length_a   1.000
_cell.length_b   1.000
_cell.length_c   1.000
_cell.angle_alpha   90.00
_cell.angle_beta   90.00
_cell.angle_gamma   90.00
#
_symmetry.space_group_name_H-M   'P 1'
#
loop_
_entity.id
_entity.type
_entity.pdbx_description
1 polymer ?
#
loop_
_entity_poly.entity_id
_entity_poly.type
_entity_poly.pdbx_seq_one_letter_code
_entity_poly.pdbx_strand_id
1 'polypeptide(L)'
;MWRTRVSSLFSLTVSSAAVSCRLLPAATTATQQHRHYAKPLAGLGKKGKMKLGPTMEKVRLPVESDAEKLVTHVMGSHPVKEGREDVKLKDDSEYPDWLWTLRTGKPPPLHELDSNSKEYWKRLRNLALKEQNKLKKLKKF
;
A
#
# COMPACT_ATOMS: atom_id res chain seq x y z
N MET A 1 -42.40 64.46 -4.07
CA MET A 1 -41.61 64.54 -2.83
C MET A 1 -41.09 63.13 -2.57
N TRP A 2 -39.83 62.73 -2.71
CA TRP A 2 -38.54 63.44 -2.70
C TRP A 2 -37.60 62.82 -3.75
N ARG A 3 -36.86 63.69 -4.44
CA ARG A 3 -35.61 63.36 -5.14
C ARG A 3 -34.50 63.37 -4.09
N THR A 4 -33.54 62.45 -4.18
CA THR A 4 -32.12 62.82 -4.16
C THR A 4 -31.27 61.73 -4.79
N ARG A 5 -30.42 62.21 -5.68
CA ARG A 5 -29.46 61.54 -6.55
C ARG A 5 -28.09 61.70 -5.89
N VAL A 6 -27.37 60.61 -5.67
CA VAL A 6 -25.90 60.62 -5.47
C VAL A 6 -25.43 59.32 -6.13
N SER A 7 -25.04 59.31 -7.41
CA SER A 7 -23.82 59.89 -8.00
C SER A 7 -22.57 59.50 -7.22
N SER A 8 -22.11 58.25 -7.37
CA SER A 8 -20.68 57.97 -7.24
C SER A 8 -20.30 56.83 -8.18
N LEU A 9 -19.92 57.24 -9.39
CA LEU A 9 -19.19 56.43 -10.33
C LEU A 9 -17.74 56.38 -9.84
N PHE A 10 -17.30 55.23 -9.33
CA PHE A 10 -15.87 54.95 -9.18
C PHE A 10 -15.53 53.77 -10.09
N SER A 11 -15.51 54.08 -11.38
CA SER A 11 -14.96 53.22 -12.42
C SER A 11 -13.43 53.31 -12.32
N LEU A 12 -12.80 52.39 -11.60
CA LEU A 12 -11.35 52.20 -11.68
C LEU A 12 -11.05 51.34 -12.90
N THR A 13 -10.85 52.02 -14.04
CA THR A 13 -10.24 51.41 -15.23
C THR A 13 -8.77 51.19 -14.94
N VAL A 14 -8.38 49.96 -14.64
CA VAL A 14 -6.96 49.57 -14.64
C VAL A 14 -6.52 49.54 -16.10
N SER A 15 -5.70 50.53 -16.46
CA SER A 15 -5.07 50.64 -17.77
C SER A 15 -4.11 49.47 -17.97
N SER A 16 -4.46 48.58 -18.91
CA SER A 16 -3.64 47.46 -19.35
C SER A 16 -2.45 47.99 -20.16
N ALA A 17 -1.34 48.25 -19.48
CA ALA A 17 -0.05 48.40 -20.14
C ALA A 17 0.42 47.00 -20.60
N ALA A 18 0.25 46.71 -21.88
CA ALA A 18 0.77 45.54 -22.53
C ALA A 18 2.31 45.60 -22.54
N VAL A 19 2.95 45.02 -21.53
CA VAL A 19 4.36 44.66 -21.62
C VAL A 19 4.44 43.54 -22.65
N SER A 20 4.81 43.91 -23.88
CA SER A 20 5.21 42.95 -24.92
C SER A 20 6.54 42.32 -24.50
N CYS A 21 6.44 41.37 -23.57
CA CYS A 21 7.51 40.46 -23.26
C CYS A 21 7.62 39.54 -24.47
N ARG A 22 8.62 39.75 -25.32
CA ARG A 22 8.99 38.79 -26.36
C ARG A 22 9.39 37.50 -25.65
N LEU A 23 8.41 36.62 -25.45
CA LEU A 23 8.65 35.24 -25.05
C LEU A 23 9.46 34.63 -26.19
N LEU A 24 10.75 34.43 -25.93
CA LEU A 24 11.55 33.47 -26.68
C LEU A 24 10.72 32.17 -26.71
N PRO A 25 10.50 31.54 -27.87
CA PRO A 25 9.96 30.20 -27.88
C PRO A 25 10.99 29.34 -27.17
N ALA A 26 10.73 29.01 -25.90
CA ALA A 26 11.37 27.90 -25.26
C ALA A 26 11.03 26.71 -26.14
N ALA A 27 11.98 26.30 -26.97
CA ALA A 27 11.90 25.05 -27.68
C ALA A 27 11.77 23.98 -26.60
N THR A 28 10.53 23.62 -26.30
CA THR A 28 10.23 22.36 -25.63
C THR A 28 10.61 21.31 -26.65
N THR A 29 11.90 20.97 -26.70
CA THR A 29 12.26 19.60 -27.05
C THR A 29 11.52 18.79 -26.01
N ALA A 30 10.39 18.22 -26.42
CA ALA A 30 9.71 17.21 -25.65
C ALA A 30 10.77 16.12 -25.46
N THR A 31 11.46 16.15 -24.32
CA THR A 31 12.30 15.03 -23.92
C THR A 31 11.32 13.89 -23.76
N GLN A 32 11.20 13.07 -24.80
CA GLN A 32 10.42 11.86 -24.79
C GLN A 32 11.09 10.97 -23.74
N GLN A 33 10.59 11.06 -22.51
CA GLN A 33 11.02 10.25 -21.40
C GLN A 33 10.59 8.82 -21.73
N HIS A 34 11.45 8.09 -22.43
CA HIS A 34 11.23 6.69 -22.77
C HIS A 34 11.42 5.89 -21.49
N ARG A 35 10.36 5.79 -20.70
CA ARG A 35 10.39 4.98 -19.48
C ARG A 35 10.39 3.51 -19.89
N HIS A 36 11.58 2.91 -19.87
CA HIS A 36 11.79 1.47 -20.05
C HIS A 36 11.30 0.64 -18.85
N TYR A 37 10.14 0.97 -18.25
CA TYR A 37 9.53 0.01 -17.32
C TYR A 37 8.98 -1.17 -18.12
N ALA A 38 9.08 -2.37 -17.55
CA ALA A 38 8.40 -3.54 -18.08
C ALA A 38 6.90 -3.22 -18.23
N LYS A 39 6.32 -3.56 -19.39
CA LYS A 39 4.88 -3.40 -19.63
C LYS A 39 4.14 -4.02 -18.44
N PRO A 40 3.24 -3.30 -17.74
CA PRO A 40 2.40 -3.95 -16.76
C PRO A 40 1.65 -5.06 -17.47
N LEU A 41 1.55 -6.23 -16.84
CA LEU A 41 0.77 -7.37 -17.31
C LEU A 41 -0.75 -7.06 -17.23
N ALA A 42 -1.14 -5.84 -17.57
CA ALA A 42 -2.50 -5.32 -17.61
C ALA A 42 -2.95 -5.36 -19.07
N GLY A 43 -3.20 -6.56 -19.57
CA GLY A 43 -3.54 -6.77 -20.98
C GLY A 43 -3.82 -8.21 -21.36
N LEU A 44 -4.40 -9.02 -20.47
CA LEU A 44 -5.00 -10.31 -20.85
C LEU A 44 -6.49 -10.11 -21.15
N GLY A 45 -6.78 -9.22 -22.11
CA GLY A 45 -8.02 -9.27 -22.85
C GLY A 45 -7.98 -10.53 -23.71
N LYS A 46 -8.90 -11.47 -23.42
CA LYS A 46 -9.29 -12.64 -24.21
C LYS A 46 -8.36 -13.06 -25.39
N LYS A 47 -7.85 -14.30 -25.26
CA LYS A 47 -7.13 -15.16 -26.22
C LYS A 47 -5.61 -15.20 -26.01
N GLY A 48 -5.20 -16.30 -25.38
CA GLY A 48 -3.81 -16.59 -25.05
C GLY A 48 -3.75 -17.04 -23.61
N LYS A 49 -4.08 -18.31 -23.36
CA LYS A 49 -3.64 -18.99 -22.13
C LYS A 49 -2.12 -19.01 -22.20
N MET A 50 -1.46 -17.93 -21.80
CA MET A 50 -0.05 -17.97 -21.45
C MET A 50 -0.02 -18.95 -20.29
N LYS A 51 0.46 -20.17 -20.58
CA LYS A 51 0.59 -21.24 -19.60
C LYS A 51 1.39 -20.65 -18.46
N LEU A 52 0.69 -20.35 -17.37
CA LEU A 52 1.26 -20.20 -16.06
C LEU A 52 2.24 -21.37 -15.93
N GLY A 53 3.52 -21.07 -15.68
CA GLY A 53 4.58 -22.09 -15.60
C GLY A 53 4.14 -23.27 -14.72
N PRO A 54 4.77 -24.44 -14.88
CA PRO A 54 4.34 -25.68 -14.22
C PRO A 54 3.98 -25.36 -12.77
N THR A 55 2.72 -25.60 -12.42
CA THR A 55 2.21 -25.48 -11.06
C THR A 55 3.06 -26.42 -10.22
N MET A 56 4.10 -25.88 -9.58
CA MET A 56 5.00 -26.65 -8.75
C MET A 56 4.14 -27.35 -7.70
N GLU A 57 4.06 -28.67 -7.79
CA GLU A 57 3.31 -29.48 -6.85
C GLU A 57 3.97 -29.28 -5.48
N LYS A 58 3.20 -28.74 -4.54
CA LYS A 58 3.69 -28.48 -3.19
C LYS A 58 3.94 -29.83 -2.53
N VAL A 59 5.20 -30.23 -2.46
CA VAL A 59 5.63 -31.43 -1.72
C VAL A 59 5.18 -31.27 -0.27
N ARG A 60 4.16 -32.04 0.12
CA ARG A 60 3.71 -32.14 1.52
C ARG A 60 4.57 -33.21 2.19
N LEU A 61 5.48 -32.78 3.03
CA LEU A 61 6.20 -33.71 3.90
C LEU A 61 5.22 -34.22 4.97
N PRO A 62 5.31 -35.51 5.36
CA PRO A 62 4.52 -36.02 6.47
C PRO A 62 4.86 -35.20 7.73
N VAL A 63 3.82 -34.73 8.41
CA VAL A 63 3.98 -33.98 9.66
C VAL A 63 4.08 -35.01 10.78
N GLU A 64 5.19 -35.01 11.50
CA GLU A 64 5.40 -35.83 12.68
C GLU A 64 4.28 -35.56 13.72
N SER A 65 3.63 -36.62 14.19
CA SER A 65 2.45 -36.54 15.08
C SER A 65 2.78 -36.70 16.57
N ASP A 66 4.05 -36.88 16.92
CA ASP A 66 4.48 -37.15 18.30
C ASP A 66 4.43 -35.87 19.15
N ALA A 67 3.56 -35.84 20.15
CA ALA A 67 3.34 -34.65 20.98
C ALA A 67 4.60 -34.19 21.74
N GLU A 68 5.41 -35.12 22.27
CA GLU A 68 6.62 -34.79 23.05
C GLU A 68 7.67 -34.07 22.20
N LYS A 69 7.81 -34.44 20.93
CA LYS A 69 8.74 -33.80 19.99
C LYS A 69 8.27 -32.39 19.61
N LEU A 70 6.97 -32.18 19.47
CA LEU A 70 6.37 -30.89 19.12
C LEU A 70 6.47 -29.85 20.25
N VAL A 71 6.48 -30.30 21.50
CA VAL A 71 6.61 -29.41 22.67
C VAL A 71 8.06 -29.02 22.93
N THR A 72 9.02 -29.89 22.61
CA THR A 72 10.45 -29.67 22.90
C THR A 72 11.22 -28.99 21.78
N HIS A 73 10.79 -29.17 20.53
CA HIS A 73 11.55 -28.73 19.35
C HIS A 73 10.64 -28.05 18.32
N VAL A 74 11.19 -27.07 17.60
CA VAL A 74 10.49 -26.36 16.52
C VAL A 74 10.62 -27.16 15.21
N MET A 75 9.62 -27.98 14.91
CA MET A 75 9.58 -28.75 13.67
C MET A 75 9.52 -27.82 12.44
N GLY A 76 10.31 -28.13 11.41
CA GLY A 76 10.33 -27.37 10.16
C GLY A 76 11.21 -26.12 10.18
N SER A 77 12.03 -25.94 11.22
CA SER A 77 13.03 -24.87 11.29
C SER A 77 14.15 -25.03 10.24
N HIS A 78 14.54 -26.28 9.95
CA HIS A 78 15.58 -26.57 8.98
C HIS A 78 15.01 -27.01 7.60
N PRO A 79 15.47 -26.40 6.48
CA PRO A 79 14.95 -26.69 5.14
C PRO A 79 15.48 -27.99 4.52
N VAL A 80 16.59 -28.55 5.00
CA VAL A 80 17.20 -29.77 4.46
C VAL A 80 16.55 -31.02 5.06
N LYS A 81 16.55 -32.13 4.30
CA LYS A 81 15.94 -33.41 4.69
C LYS A 81 16.88 -34.33 5.47
N GLU A 82 18.17 -34.30 5.16
CA GLU A 82 19.20 -35.18 5.72
C GLU A 82 20.03 -34.41 6.76
N GLY A 83 20.35 -35.02 7.91
CA GLY A 83 21.11 -34.38 8.99
C GLY A 83 20.33 -33.32 9.79
N ARG A 84 19.01 -33.50 9.94
CA ARG A 84 18.09 -32.56 10.59
C ARG A 84 18.31 -32.49 12.10
N GLU A 85 18.99 -31.45 12.56
CA GLU A 85 18.91 -30.98 13.95
C GLU A 85 17.99 -29.75 13.99
N ASP A 86 16.77 -29.94 14.48
CA ASP A 86 15.80 -28.87 14.64
C ASP A 86 16.08 -28.08 15.93
N VAL A 87 15.75 -26.78 15.92
CA VAL A 87 16.02 -25.89 17.05
C VAL A 87 15.21 -26.32 18.28
N LYS A 88 15.93 -26.62 19.37
CA LYS A 88 15.36 -26.89 20.70
C LYS A 88 14.75 -25.61 21.29
N LEU A 89 13.56 -25.75 21.86
CA LEU A 89 12.94 -24.68 22.62
C LEU A 89 13.69 -24.51 23.95
N LYS A 90 13.99 -23.25 24.26
CA LYS A 90 14.65 -22.81 25.50
C LYS A 90 13.58 -22.44 26.52
N ASP A 91 14.01 -22.18 27.75
CA ASP A 91 13.12 -21.66 28.79
C ASP A 91 12.67 -20.23 28.47
N ASP A 92 11.49 -19.84 28.97
CA ASP A 92 10.86 -18.54 28.68
C ASP A 92 11.72 -17.33 29.08
N SER A 93 12.65 -17.51 30.03
CA SER A 93 13.57 -16.46 30.51
C SER A 93 14.71 -16.13 29.55
N GLU A 94 15.02 -17.02 28.61
CA GLU A 94 16.05 -16.75 27.60
C GLU A 94 15.54 -15.87 26.46
N TYR A 95 14.22 -15.82 26.28
CA TYR A 95 13.60 -15.00 25.26
C TYR A 95 13.36 -13.58 25.77
N PRO A 96 13.51 -12.56 24.92
CA PRO A 96 13.35 -11.18 25.36
C PRO A 96 11.88 -10.85 25.67
N ASP A 97 11.66 -10.02 26.70
CA ASP A 97 10.33 -9.69 27.26
C ASP A 97 9.33 -9.13 26.24
N TRP A 98 9.81 -8.46 25.19
CA TRP A 98 8.95 -7.90 24.15
C TRP A 98 8.18 -8.97 23.38
N LEU A 99 8.69 -10.22 23.33
CA LEU A 99 8.01 -11.34 22.67
C LEU A 99 6.64 -11.60 23.31
N TRP A 100 6.59 -11.60 24.64
CA TRP A 100 5.39 -11.85 25.43
C TRP A 100 4.43 -10.65 25.46
N THR A 101 4.92 -9.47 25.07
CA THR A 101 4.12 -8.24 24.97
C THR A 101 3.40 -8.11 23.62
N LEU A 102 3.73 -8.96 22.63
CA LEU A 102 3.11 -8.91 21.32
C LEU A 102 1.63 -9.32 21.36
N ARG A 103 0.82 -8.62 20.57
CA ARG A 103 -0.61 -8.93 20.43
C ARG A 103 -0.81 -10.10 19.46
N THR A 104 -1.15 -11.27 19.99
CA THR A 104 -1.50 -12.47 19.18
C THR A 104 -2.96 -12.48 18.70
N GLY A 105 -3.80 -11.62 19.29
CA GLY A 105 -5.23 -11.55 19.00
C GLY A 105 -5.60 -10.81 17.71
N LYS A 106 -6.89 -10.45 17.61
CA LYS A 106 -7.41 -9.66 16.48
C LYS A 106 -6.70 -8.29 16.44
N PRO A 107 -6.36 -7.77 15.25
CA PRO A 107 -5.79 -6.44 15.14
C PRO A 107 -6.76 -5.39 15.70
N PRO A 108 -6.25 -4.41 16.46
CA PRO A 108 -7.09 -3.40 17.07
C PRO A 108 -7.92 -2.61 16.04
N PRO A 109 -9.17 -2.25 16.39
CA PRO A 109 -10.00 -1.35 15.60
C PRO A 109 -9.45 0.08 15.63
N LEU A 110 -9.84 0.90 14.66
CA LEU A 110 -9.30 2.26 14.48
C LEU A 110 -9.51 3.16 15.72
N HIS A 111 -10.61 2.99 16.44
CA HIS A 111 -10.97 3.82 17.60
C HIS A 111 -10.10 3.55 18.84
N GLU A 112 -9.42 2.40 18.92
CA GLU A 112 -8.51 2.07 20.03
C GLU A 112 -7.09 2.60 19.79
N LEU A 113 -6.75 2.98 18.55
CA LEU A 113 -5.41 3.46 18.23
C LEU A 113 -5.29 4.95 18.53
N ASP A 114 -4.15 5.31 19.12
CA ASP A 114 -3.79 6.71 19.31
C ASP A 114 -3.49 7.42 17.98
N SER A 115 -4.03 8.62 17.81
CA SER A 115 -3.90 9.41 16.58
C SER A 115 -2.49 9.95 16.34
N ASN A 116 -1.66 10.04 17.38
CA ASN A 116 -0.27 10.47 17.25
C ASN A 116 0.66 9.33 16.82
N SER A 117 0.19 8.08 16.85
CA SER A 117 0.95 6.91 16.39
C SER A 117 0.90 6.73 14.87
N LYS A 118 2.02 6.29 14.28
CA LYS A 118 2.11 5.93 12.86
C LYS A 118 1.17 4.77 12.50
N GLU A 119 0.84 3.91 13.45
CA GLU A 119 -0.03 2.74 13.25
C GLU A 119 -1.45 3.15 12.91
N TYR A 120 -1.96 4.21 13.55
CA TYR A 120 -3.28 4.77 13.31
C TYR A 120 -3.44 5.19 11.84
N TRP A 121 -2.47 5.96 11.33
CA TRP A 121 -2.51 6.45 9.95
C TRP A 121 -2.35 5.32 8.92
N LYS A 122 -1.52 4.31 9.19
CA LYS A 122 -1.44 3.10 8.34
C LYS A 122 -2.79 2.40 8.27
N ARG A 123 -3.49 2.28 9.41
CA ARG A 123 -4.81 1.64 9.49
C ARG A 123 -5.87 2.46 8.74
N LEU A 124 -5.91 3.77 8.95
CA LEU A 124 -6.83 4.69 8.28
C LEU A 124 -6.67 4.63 6.75
N ARG A 125 -5.43 4.68 6.26
CA ARG A 125 -5.12 4.54 4.82
C ARG A 125 -5.66 3.23 4.25
N ASN A 126 -5.46 2.12 4.95
CA ASN A 126 -5.94 0.81 4.51
C ASN A 126 -7.47 0.73 4.48
N LEU A 127 -8.16 1.41 5.40
CA LEU A 127 -9.64 1.49 5.40
C LEU A 127 -10.13 2.31 4.20
N ALA A 128 -9.56 3.49 3.97
CA ALA A 128 -9.90 4.33 2.83
C ALA A 128 -9.67 3.61 1.49
N LEU A 129 -8.57 2.87 1.34
CA LEU A 129 -8.31 2.05 0.16
C LEU A 129 -9.35 0.94 -0.04
N LYS A 130 -9.76 0.27 1.05
CA LYS A 130 -10.81 -0.75 0.99
C LYS A 130 -12.14 -0.16 0.56
N GLU A 131 -12.52 0.99 1.10
CA GLU A 131 -13.74 1.70 0.73
C GLU A 131 -13.69 2.15 -0.74
N GLN A 132 -12.59 2.75 -1.16
CA GLN A 132 -12.41 3.16 -2.55
C GLN A 132 -12.48 1.95 -3.50
N ASN A 133 -11.91 0.81 -3.13
CA ASN A 133 -12.00 -0.42 -3.92
C ASN A 133 -13.44 -0.95 -4.00
N LYS A 134 -14.23 -0.85 -2.92
CA LYS A 134 -15.66 -1.18 -2.92
C LYS A 134 -16.43 -0.25 -3.85
N LEU A 135 -16.22 1.06 -3.75
CA LEU A 135 -16.87 2.06 -4.60
C LEU A 135 -16.50 1.86 -6.08
N LYS A 136 -15.22 1.61 -6.37
CA LYS A 136 -14.75 1.29 -7.74
C LYS A 136 -15.35 0.00 -8.28
N LYS A 137 -15.62 -0.99 -7.43
CA LYS A 137 -16.28 -2.24 -7.84
C LYS A 137 -17.76 -2.02 -8.19
N LEU A 138 -18.43 -1.10 -7.47
CA LEU A 138 -19.81 -0.71 -7.75
C LEU A 138 -19.93 0.22 -8.96
N LYS A 139 -18.91 1.08 -9.16
CA LYS A 139 -18.83 1.93 -10.33
C LYS A 139 -18.55 1.06 -11.54
N LYS A 140 -19.59 0.87 -12.35
CA LYS A 140 -19.43 0.38 -13.72
C LYS A 140 -18.52 1.37 -14.45
N PHE A 141 -17.62 0.85 -15.29
CA PHE A 141 -17.10 1.66 -16.39
C PHE A 141 -18.29 2.23 -17.17
#